data_AF-A0A3B8PAU2-F1
#
_entry.id   AF-A0A3B8PAU2-F1
#
_cell.length_a   1.000
_cell.length_b   1.000
_cell.length_c   1.000
_cell.angle_alpha   90.00
_cell.angle_beta   90.00
_cell.angle_gamma   90.00
#
_symmetry.space_group_name_H-M   'P 1'
#
loop_
_entity.id
_entity.type
_entity.pdbx_description
1 polymer ?
#
loop_
_entity_poly.entity_id
_entity_poly.type
_entity_poly.pdbx_seq_one_letter_code
_entity_poly.pdbx_strand_id
1 'polypeptide(L)'
;DPVFGPGPLPATGGANTCQALNTSTIAGAGAGASTANLNRKCENDGYTTSTSWGYRARVIWDYNDVFAGVNLRPNVAWSHDVSGYSPGPGGNFEEGRKAVSLGLDAEYQNTYTASLSYTNFFDGKYSTVDDRDFVALSFGVNF
;
A
#
# COMPACT_ATOMS: atom_id res chain seq x y z
N ASP A 1 -11.77 -12.24 5.68
CA ASP A 1 -10.92 -12.14 6.86
C ASP A 1 -11.18 -10.79 7.51
N PRO A 2 -11.87 -10.73 8.67
CA PRO A 2 -12.60 -9.56 9.15
C PRO A 2 -11.69 -8.59 9.92
N VAL A 3 -10.57 -8.15 9.32
CA VAL A 3 -9.69 -7.15 9.94
C VAL A 3 -10.38 -5.78 10.00
N PHE A 4 -11.37 -5.52 9.13
CA PHE A 4 -12.00 -4.21 8.96
C PHE A 4 -13.47 -4.11 9.45
N GLY A 5 -13.96 -5.11 10.19
CA GLY A 5 -15.31 -5.14 10.76
C GLY A 5 -16.28 -6.13 10.07
N PRO A 6 -17.60 -6.05 10.36
CA PRO A 6 -18.61 -6.98 9.86
C PRO A 6 -19.01 -6.80 8.38
N GLY A 7 -18.48 -5.79 7.69
CA GLY A 7 -18.87 -5.42 6.33
C GLY A 7 -20.28 -4.82 6.24
N PRO A 8 -20.74 -4.48 5.03
CA PRO A 8 -22.11 -4.02 4.82
C PRO A 8 -23.12 -5.08 5.25
N LEU A 9 -23.85 -4.79 6.31
CA LEU A 9 -25.07 -5.51 6.65
C LEU A 9 -26.22 -4.88 5.85
N PRO A 10 -27.09 -5.68 5.19
CA PRO A 10 -28.28 -5.18 4.53
C PRO A 10 -29.10 -4.28 5.46
N ALA A 11 -29.68 -3.21 4.92
CA ALA A 11 -30.51 -2.30 5.71
C ALA A 11 -31.69 -3.06 6.35
N THR A 12 -31.85 -2.95 7.67
CA THR A 12 -32.96 -3.56 8.40
C THR A 12 -34.03 -2.51 8.61
N GLY A 13 -35.20 -2.65 7.96
CA GLY A 13 -36.34 -1.75 8.16
C GLY A 13 -36.16 -0.31 7.65
N GLY A 14 -35.32 -0.10 6.63
CA GLY A 14 -35.08 1.24 6.04
C GLY A 14 -33.97 2.06 6.70
N ALA A 15 -33.33 1.54 7.75
CA ALA A 15 -32.15 2.14 8.38
C ALA A 15 -30.87 1.37 8.02
N ASN A 16 -29.75 2.07 7.85
CA ASN A 16 -28.43 1.46 7.68
C ASN A 16 -28.08 0.67 8.96
N THR A 17 -27.93 -0.65 8.84
CA THR A 17 -27.71 -1.55 9.99
C THR A 17 -26.43 -1.24 10.75
N CYS A 18 -25.38 -0.76 10.08
CA CYS A 18 -24.15 -0.28 10.75
C CYS A 18 -24.42 0.93 11.64
N GLN A 19 -25.21 1.91 11.16
CA GLN A 19 -25.56 3.09 11.96
C GLN A 19 -26.44 2.72 13.15
N ALA A 20 -27.41 1.82 12.96
CA ALA A 20 -28.30 1.35 14.01
C ALA A 20 -27.51 0.63 15.13
N LEU A 21 -26.59 -0.27 14.76
CA LEU A 21 -25.71 -0.96 15.71
C LEU A 21 -24.79 0.02 16.44
N ASN A 22 -24.11 0.91 15.72
CA ASN A 22 -23.23 1.91 16.33
C ASN A 22 -23.99 2.82 17.30
N THR A 23 -25.20 3.25 16.95
CA THR A 23 -26.07 4.05 17.83
C THR A 23 -26.40 3.29 19.11
N SER A 24 -26.75 2.00 19.02
CA SER A 24 -27.06 1.16 20.18
C SER A 24 -25.85 0.96 21.09
N THR A 25 -24.66 0.74 20.51
CA THR A 25 -23.41 0.59 21.27
C THR A 25 -23.01 1.89 21.97
N ILE A 26 -23.11 3.03 21.28
CA ILE A 26 -22.81 4.36 21.86
C ILE A 26 -23.79 4.70 22.98
N ALA A 27 -25.09 4.41 22.80
CA ALA A 27 -26.09 4.62 23.84
C ALA A 27 -25.84 3.76 25.09
N GLY A 28 -25.33 2.54 24.91
CA GLY A 28 -24.91 1.65 26.00
C GLY A 28 -23.61 2.06 26.70
N ALA A 29 -22.80 2.94 26.09
CA ALA A 29 -21.51 3.37 26.64
C ALA A 29 -21.61 4.47 27.72
N GLY A 30 -22.82 5.00 27.97
CA GLY A 30 -23.10 6.00 29.01
C GLY A 30 -23.37 7.41 28.47
N ALA A 31 -23.91 8.28 29.34
CA ALA A 31 -24.25 9.65 28.98
C ALA A 31 -23.01 10.45 28.58
N GLY A 32 -23.06 11.12 27.43
CA GLY A 32 -21.94 11.92 26.90
C GLY A 32 -20.93 11.14 26.04
N ALA A 33 -21.21 9.86 25.72
CA ALA A 33 -20.38 9.10 24.79
C ALA A 33 -20.29 9.78 23.41
N SER A 34 -19.08 9.79 22.84
CA SER A 34 -18.80 10.43 21.55
C SER A 34 -19.51 9.73 20.39
N THR A 35 -20.19 10.51 19.56
CA THR A 35 -20.87 10.04 18.34
C THR A 35 -20.01 10.17 17.07
N ALA A 36 -18.75 10.61 17.21
CA ALA A 36 -17.89 10.93 16.07
C ALA A 36 -17.64 9.74 15.12
N ASN A 37 -17.74 8.50 15.61
CA ASN A 37 -17.53 7.28 14.83
C ASN A 37 -18.83 6.59 14.40
N LEU A 38 -20.01 7.18 14.67
CA LEU A 38 -21.32 6.56 14.42
C LEU A 38 -21.50 6.15 12.94
N ASN A 39 -20.95 6.95 12.02
CA ASN A 39 -21.01 6.71 10.57
C ASN A 39 -19.65 6.48 9.89
N ARG A 40 -18.55 6.74 10.59
CA ARG A 40 -17.22 6.91 9.96
C ARG A 40 -16.71 5.68 9.22
N LYS A 41 -17.20 4.49 9.60
CA LYS A 41 -16.82 3.18 9.03
C LYS A 41 -18.01 2.34 8.58
N CYS A 42 -19.14 2.99 8.29
CA CYS A 42 -20.28 2.34 7.64
C CYS A 42 -20.10 2.37 6.12
N GLU A 43 -18.98 1.83 5.64
CA GLU A 43 -18.55 1.80 4.23
C GLU A 43 -18.16 0.38 3.81
N ASN A 44 -18.04 0.16 2.49
CA ASN A 44 -17.76 -1.16 1.91
C ASN A 44 -16.27 -1.36 1.58
N ASP A 45 -15.45 -0.36 1.92
CA ASP A 45 -14.03 -0.33 1.61
C ASP A 45 -13.27 -1.25 2.60
N GLY A 46 -12.17 -1.85 2.14
CA GLY A 46 -11.36 -2.82 2.88
C GLY A 46 -11.79 -4.28 2.68
N TYR A 47 -12.93 -4.52 2.03
CA TYR A 47 -13.41 -5.89 1.72
C TYR A 47 -13.12 -6.26 0.28
N THR A 48 -12.90 -7.56 0.04
CA THR A 48 -12.67 -8.10 -1.29
C THR A 48 -13.74 -7.65 -2.28
N THR A 49 -13.32 -7.08 -3.39
CA THR A 49 -14.19 -6.59 -4.47
C THR A 49 -14.22 -7.59 -5.63
N SER A 50 -15.27 -7.52 -6.45
CA SER A 50 -15.39 -8.36 -7.66
C SER A 50 -14.32 -8.03 -8.70
N THR A 51 -13.86 -6.77 -8.72
CA THR A 51 -12.81 -6.29 -9.60
C THR A 51 -11.83 -5.45 -8.79
N SER A 52 -10.54 -5.61 -9.05
CA SER A 52 -9.48 -4.76 -8.49
C SER A 52 -8.40 -4.53 -9.53
N TRP A 53 -7.81 -3.33 -9.54
CA TRP A 53 -6.81 -2.96 -10.53
C TRP A 53 -5.89 -1.85 -10.04
N GLY A 54 -4.72 -1.75 -10.67
CA GLY A 54 -3.71 -0.74 -10.42
C GLY A 54 -2.68 -0.74 -11.54
N TYR A 55 -1.70 0.15 -11.43
CA TYR A 55 -0.60 0.25 -12.39
C TYR A 55 0.74 0.34 -11.69
N ARG A 56 1.77 -0.17 -12.37
CA ARG A 56 3.15 -0.14 -11.93
C ARG A 56 4.01 0.33 -13.09
N ALA A 57 4.94 1.22 -12.82
CA ALA A 57 5.87 1.75 -13.81
C ALA A 57 7.29 1.72 -13.27
N ARG A 58 8.26 1.44 -14.15
CA ARG A 58 9.68 1.50 -13.81
C ARG A 58 10.45 2.17 -14.93
N VAL A 59 11.32 3.10 -14.57
CA VAL A 59 12.23 3.80 -15.48
C VAL A 59 13.65 3.59 -14.98
N ILE A 60 14.54 3.24 -15.90
CA ILE A 60 15.96 3.03 -15.64
C ILE A 60 16.72 3.80 -16.72
N TRP A 61 17.75 4.53 -16.32
CA TRP A 61 18.65 5.20 -17.25
C TRP A 61 20.02 4.55 -17.19
N ASP A 62 20.55 4.13 -18.33
CA ASP A 62 21.88 3.53 -18.42
C ASP A 62 22.92 4.60 -18.74
N TYR A 63 23.80 4.88 -17.78
CA TYR A 63 24.98 5.72 -17.97
C TYR A 63 26.22 4.84 -17.95
N ASN A 64 26.81 4.65 -19.12
CA ASN A 64 28.01 3.82 -19.28
C ASN A 64 29.28 4.66 -19.06
N ASP A 65 30.27 4.06 -18.40
CA ASP A 65 31.59 4.66 -18.15
C ASP A 65 31.54 6.08 -17.58
N VAL A 66 30.78 6.26 -16.48
CA VAL A 66 30.62 7.56 -15.82
C VAL A 66 31.93 8.03 -15.19
N PHE A 67 32.66 7.09 -14.56
CA PHE A 67 34.00 7.33 -14.07
C PHE A 67 34.77 6.01 -14.01
N ALA A 68 36.01 6.01 -14.51
CA ALA A 68 36.95 4.89 -14.39
C ALA A 68 36.35 3.51 -14.74
N GLY A 69 35.48 3.38 -15.74
CA GLY A 69 34.86 2.12 -16.14
C GLY A 69 33.66 1.68 -15.30
N VAL A 70 33.10 2.56 -14.46
CA VAL A 70 31.88 2.31 -13.68
C VAL A 70 30.65 2.72 -14.48
N ASN A 71 29.73 1.77 -14.66
CA ASN A 71 28.39 2.01 -15.20
C ASN A 71 27.44 2.34 -14.04
N LEU A 72 26.61 3.37 -14.21
CA LEU A 72 25.58 3.77 -13.25
C LEU A 72 24.19 3.65 -13.84
N ARG A 73 23.27 3.11 -13.06
CA ARG A 73 21.86 2.92 -13.42
C ARG A 73 20.94 3.51 -12.35
N PRO A 74 20.76 4.85 -12.32
CA PRO A 74 19.70 5.44 -11.53
C PRO A 74 18.35 4.91 -12.01
N ASN A 75 17.44 4.63 -11.08
CA ASN A 75 16.15 4.08 -11.40
C ASN A 75 15.04 4.58 -10.47
N VAL A 76 13.83 4.63 -11.02
CA VAL A 76 12.61 4.96 -10.29
C VAL A 76 11.57 3.88 -10.56
N ALA A 77 10.94 3.38 -9.50
CA ALA A 77 9.76 2.53 -9.59
C ALA A 77 8.57 3.21 -8.91
N TRP A 78 7.40 3.11 -9.51
CA TRP A 78 6.14 3.65 -9.00
C TRP A 78 5.06 2.57 -9.03
N SER A 79 4.25 2.51 -7.99
CA SER A 79 3.03 1.69 -7.97
C SER A 79 1.86 2.45 -7.38
N HIS A 80 0.68 2.21 -7.94
CA HIS A 80 -0.58 2.71 -7.40
C HIS A 80 -1.68 1.67 -7.65
N ASP A 81 -2.28 1.22 -6.56
CA ASP A 81 -3.44 0.33 -6.55
C ASP A 81 -4.70 1.21 -6.57
N VAL A 82 -5.31 1.36 -7.75
CA VAL A 82 -6.30 2.43 -8.00
C VAL A 82 -7.65 2.12 -7.40
N SER A 83 -8.14 0.88 -7.55
CA SER A 83 -9.43 0.50 -6.98
C SER A 83 -9.54 -1.00 -6.71
N GLY A 84 -10.33 -1.31 -5.69
CA GLY A 84 -10.68 -2.65 -5.27
C GLY A 84 -9.66 -3.31 -4.34
N TYR A 85 -10.09 -4.39 -3.72
CA TYR A 85 -9.30 -5.19 -2.79
C TYR A 85 -9.27 -6.63 -3.29
N SER A 86 -8.06 -7.14 -3.53
CA SER A 86 -7.87 -8.53 -3.91
C SER A 86 -8.15 -9.48 -2.73
N PRO A 87 -8.55 -10.74 -2.98
CA PRO A 87 -8.70 -11.75 -1.92
C PRO A 87 -7.37 -11.98 -1.17
N GLY A 88 -7.39 -11.85 0.16
CA GLY A 88 -6.24 -12.13 1.01
C GLY A 88 -5.98 -13.63 1.23
N PRO A 89 -4.81 -14.03 1.77
CA PRO A 89 -3.71 -13.18 2.26
C PRO A 89 -2.67 -12.78 1.19
N GLY A 90 -2.85 -13.17 -0.09
CA GLY A 90 -1.90 -12.91 -1.18
C GLY A 90 -2.41 -11.96 -2.26
N GLY A 91 -3.28 -11.01 -1.89
CA GLY A 91 -3.94 -10.12 -2.83
C GLY A 91 -2.97 -9.15 -3.54
N ASN A 92 -3.14 -8.97 -4.85
CA ASN A 92 -2.26 -8.13 -5.66
C ASN A 92 -2.52 -6.62 -5.51
N PHE A 93 -3.76 -6.23 -5.20
CA PHE A 93 -4.20 -4.83 -5.14
C PHE A 93 -4.93 -4.54 -3.83
N GLU A 94 -4.62 -3.37 -3.28
CA GLU A 94 -5.29 -2.78 -2.13
C GLU A 94 -5.58 -1.31 -2.42
N GLU A 95 -6.86 -0.97 -2.56
CA GLU A 95 -7.28 0.36 -3.01
C GLU A 95 -6.61 1.52 -2.24
N GLY A 96 -6.07 2.46 -3.02
CA GLY A 96 -5.41 3.67 -2.55
C GLY A 96 -3.93 3.50 -2.24
N ARG A 97 -3.42 2.26 -2.11
CA ARG A 97 -2.02 1.99 -1.76
C ARG A 97 -1.07 2.51 -2.83
N LYS A 98 -0.10 3.34 -2.44
CA LYS A 98 0.93 3.86 -3.34
C LYS A 98 2.33 3.60 -2.78
N ALA A 99 3.27 3.47 -3.71
CA ALA A 99 4.68 3.38 -3.36
C ALA A 99 5.54 4.02 -4.45
N VAL A 100 6.64 4.62 -4.02
CA VAL A 100 7.72 5.08 -4.89
C VAL A 100 9.05 4.53 -4.38
N SER A 101 9.88 4.05 -5.30
CA SER A 101 11.22 3.59 -5.00
C SER A 101 12.23 4.33 -5.87
N LEU A 102 13.27 4.87 -5.24
CA LEU A 102 14.39 5.52 -5.89
C LEU A 102 15.62 4.65 -5.67
N GLY A 103 16.35 4.35 -6.75
CA GLY A 103 17.50 3.47 -6.72
C GLY A 103 18.67 3.99 -7.53
N LEU A 104 19.86 3.53 -7.16
CA LEU A 104 21.09 3.67 -7.92
C LEU A 104 21.84 2.35 -7.89
N ASP A 105 22.02 1.76 -9.06
CA ASP A 105 22.88 0.59 -9.23
C ASP A 105 24.22 1.03 -9.85
N ALA A 106 25.32 0.45 -9.38
CA ALA A 106 26.66 0.66 -9.89
C ALA A 106 27.28 -0.68 -10.27
N GLU A 107 27.98 -0.70 -11.40
CA GLU A 107 28.69 -1.88 -11.88
C GLU A 107 30.07 -1.50 -12.38
N TYR A 108 31.09 -2.19 -11.89
CA TYR A 108 32.47 -2.01 -12.30
C TYR A 108 32.98 -3.25 -13.02
N GLN A 109 33.30 -3.07 -14.31
CA GLN A 109 33.87 -4.10 -15.20
C GLN A 109 33.12 -5.45 -15.24
N ASN A 110 31.80 -5.46 -15.03
CA ASN A 110 31.00 -6.69 -14.87
C ASN A 110 31.44 -7.63 -13.73
N THR A 111 32.37 -7.20 -12.87
CA THR A 111 32.93 -7.99 -11.76
C THR A 111 32.31 -7.59 -10.44
N TYR A 112 32.17 -6.28 -10.19
CA TYR A 112 31.67 -5.77 -8.91
C TYR A 112 30.37 -5.02 -9.14
N THR A 113 29.33 -5.35 -8.38
CA THR A 113 28.04 -4.67 -8.40
C THR A 113 27.73 -4.10 -7.03
N ALA A 114 27.14 -2.92 -6.99
CA ALA A 114 26.56 -2.34 -5.78
C ALA A 114 25.17 -1.79 -6.12
N SER A 115 24.21 -1.92 -5.20
CA SER A 115 22.90 -1.28 -5.35
C SER A 115 22.46 -0.62 -4.06
N LEU A 116 21.90 0.57 -4.19
CA LEU A 116 21.26 1.30 -3.09
C LEU A 116 19.87 1.70 -3.55
N SER A 117 18.86 1.47 -2.72
CA SER A 117 17.51 1.95 -2.97
C SER A 117 16.80 2.37 -1.69
N TYR A 118 15.88 3.31 -1.84
CA TYR A 118 14.95 3.73 -0.79
C TYR A 118 13.54 3.63 -1.34
N THR A 119 12.66 3.00 -0.57
CA THR A 119 11.24 2.86 -0.90
C THR A 119 10.40 3.56 0.15
N ASN A 120 9.50 4.42 -0.31
CA ASN A 120 8.50 5.09 0.49
C ASN A 120 7.10 4.60 0.10
N PHE A 121 6.34 4.17 1.09
CA PHE A 121 4.92 3.85 0.97
C PHE A 121 4.11 5.04 1.50
N PHE A 122 2.96 5.30 0.89
CA PHE A 122 2.09 6.39 1.31
C PHE A 122 0.70 6.18 0.74
N ASP A 123 -0.32 6.69 1.46
CA ASP A 123 -1.73 6.53 1.09
C ASP A 123 -2.18 5.06 1.04
N GLY A 124 -3.48 4.83 1.09
CA GLY A 124 -4.03 3.49 1.31
C GLY A 124 -4.70 3.40 2.67
N LYS A 125 -5.92 3.92 2.75
CA LYS A 125 -6.74 4.00 3.97
C LYS A 125 -6.83 2.70 4.80
N TYR A 126 -6.67 1.55 4.15
CA TYR A 126 -6.72 0.22 4.78
C TYR A 126 -5.40 -0.55 4.71
N SER A 127 -4.39 0.04 4.09
CA SER A 127 -3.03 -0.51 3.96
C SER A 127 -2.32 -0.53 5.29
N THR A 128 -1.60 -1.62 5.53
CA THR A 128 -0.77 -1.84 6.73
C THR A 128 0.72 -1.57 6.48
N VAL A 129 1.05 -1.09 5.28
CA VAL A 129 2.42 -0.84 4.83
C VAL A 129 2.74 0.64 4.63
N ASP A 130 1.77 1.55 4.79
CA ASP A 130 1.91 2.99 4.53
C ASP A 130 3.02 3.68 5.35
N ASP A 131 3.45 3.08 6.46
CA ASP A 131 4.51 3.58 7.34
C ASP A 131 5.77 2.68 7.32
N ARG A 132 5.84 1.72 6.40
CA ARG A 132 6.90 0.69 6.33
C ARG A 132 7.97 0.99 5.29
N ASP A 133 8.45 2.22 5.30
CA ASP A 133 9.56 2.67 4.46
C ASP A 133 10.85 1.92 4.80
N PHE A 134 11.71 1.70 3.80
CA PHE A 134 12.99 1.03 4.02
C PHE A 134 14.07 1.45 3.03
N VAL A 135 15.32 1.27 3.45
CA VAL A 135 16.52 1.35 2.60
C VAL A 135 17.04 -0.06 2.37
N ALA A 136 17.40 -0.38 1.13
CA ALA A 136 18.07 -1.63 0.78
C ALA A 136 19.43 -1.34 0.15
N LEU A 137 20.46 -2.05 0.62
CA LEU A 137 21.83 -1.96 0.15
C LEU A 137 22.34 -3.37 -0.17
N SER A 138 22.97 -3.54 -1.33
CA SER A 138 23.58 -4.82 -1.71
C SER A 138 24.92 -4.64 -2.43
N PHE A 139 25.76 -5.67 -2.33
CA PHE A 139 27.04 -5.78 -3.03
C PHE A 139 27.19 -7.18 -3.61
N GLY A 140 27.79 -7.29 -4.79
CA GLY A 140 28.00 -8.55 -5.50
C GLY A 140 29.37 -8.61 -6.17
N VAL A 141 29.91 -9.82 -6.28
CA VAL A 141 31.16 -10.12 -6.99
C VAL A 141 30.92 -11.32 -7.90
N ASN A 142 31.36 -11.23 -9.16
CA ASN A 142 31.29 -12.29 -10.16
C ASN A 142 32.70 -12.81 -10.47
N PHE A 143 32.90 -14.14 -10.52
CA PHE A 143 34.21 -14.81 -10.67
C PHE A 143 34.21 -15.86 -11.78
#